data_AF-A0A2A3HI15-F1
#
_entry.id   AF-A0A2A3HI15-F1
#
_cell.length_a   1.000
_cell.length_b   1.000
_cell.length_c   1.000
_cell.angle_alpha   90.00
_cell.angle_beta   90.00
_cell.angle_gamma   90.00
#
_symmetry.space_group_name_H-M   'P 1'
#
loop_
_entity.id
_entity.type
_entity.pdbx_description
1 polymer ?
#
loop_
_entity_poly.entity_id
_entity_poly.type
_entity_poly.pdbx_seq_one_letter_code
_entity_poly.pdbx_strand_id
1 'polypeptide(L)'
;MPNHQSCKKRIRQTKKLTEINRSVRSAIRTSLKTIRSASDKDAALKEMPRLFSMLDKAAAKGRAGFSANRAANYKAKVARVVNGLAAKA
;
A
#
# COMPACT_ATOMS: atom_id res chain seq x y z
N MET A 1 9.82 -13.51 29.08
CA MET A 1 9.11 -14.58 28.34
C MET A 1 7.61 -14.43 28.57
N PRO A 2 6.73 -14.83 27.62
CA PRO A 2 5.29 -14.83 27.90
C PRO A 2 4.95 -15.77 29.05
N ASN A 3 4.28 -15.24 30.09
CA ASN A 3 3.95 -15.99 31.30
C ASN A 3 2.76 -16.96 31.09
N HIS A 4 1.90 -16.69 30.10
CA HIS A 4 0.74 -17.53 29.76
C HIS A 4 0.85 -18.13 28.35
N GLN A 5 0.27 -19.32 28.17
CA GLN A 5 0.27 -20.02 26.88
C GLN A 5 -0.44 -19.24 25.77
N SER A 6 -1.52 -18.53 26.11
CA SER A 6 -2.24 -17.62 25.21
C SER A 6 -1.32 -16.50 24.69
N CYS A 7 -0.50 -15.91 25.56
CA CYS A 7 0.49 -14.90 25.20
C CYS A 7 1.57 -15.47 24.27
N LYS A 8 2.08 -16.68 24.54
CA LYS A 8 3.04 -17.37 23.66
C LYS A 8 2.45 -17.62 22.26
N LYS A 9 1.16 -17.97 22.16
CA LYS A 9 0.45 -18.09 20.88
C LYS A 9 0.33 -16.74 20.17
N ARG A 10 -0.05 -15.68 20.87
CA ARG A 10 -0.16 -14.32 20.31
C ARG A 10 1.16 -13.84 19.71
N ILE A 11 2.29 -14.01 20.41
CA ILE A 11 3.62 -13.62 19.90
C ILE A 11 3.94 -14.32 18.57
N ARG A 12 3.69 -15.63 18.46
CA ARG A 12 3.89 -16.38 17.20
C ARG A 12 3.02 -15.85 16.05
N GLN A 13 1.75 -15.58 16.33
CA GLN A 13 0.83 -15.02 15.34
C GLN A 13 1.25 -13.61 14.90
N THR A 14 1.61 -12.75 15.86
CA THR A 14 2.07 -11.38 15.60
C THR A 14 3.30 -11.36 14.71
N LYS A 15 4.28 -12.26 14.93
CA LYS A 15 5.47 -12.35 14.07
C LYS A 15 5.08 -12.58 12.60
N LYS A 16 4.25 -13.60 12.33
CA LYS A 16 3.76 -13.92 10.99
C LYS A 16 2.96 -12.76 10.37
N LEU A 17 2.06 -12.13 11.13
CA LEU A 17 1.28 -10.99 10.65
C LEU A 17 2.17 -9.78 10.35
N THR A 18 3.22 -9.56 11.13
CA THR A 18 4.17 -8.46 10.96
C THR A 18 4.97 -8.60 9.67
N GLU A 19 5.45 -9.81 9.37
CA GLU A 19 6.16 -10.11 8.13
C GLU A 19 5.28 -9.85 6.89
N ILE A 20 4.04 -10.33 6.90
CA ILE A 20 3.08 -10.08 5.80
C ILE A 20 2.77 -8.59 5.66
N ASN A 21 2.54 -7.89 6.77
CA ASN A 21 2.25 -6.46 6.73
C ASN A 21 3.45 -5.64 6.24
N ARG A 22 4.67 -6.07 6.57
CA ARG A 22 5.91 -5.44 6.10
C ARG A 22 6.05 -5.57 4.59
N SER A 23 5.84 -6.77 4.03
CA SER A 23 5.95 -7.00 2.58
C SER A 23 4.88 -6.27 1.77
N VAL A 24 3.63 -6.27 2.25
CA VAL A 24 2.54 -5.51 1.60
C VAL A 24 2.84 -4.01 1.61
N ARG A 25 3.34 -3.49 2.74
CA ARG A 25 3.69 -2.07 2.87
C ARG A 25 4.87 -1.69 1.97
N SER A 26 5.91 -2.52 1.88
CA SER A 26 7.04 -2.23 1.00
C SER A 26 6.61 -2.22 -0.46
N ALA A 27 5.82 -3.21 -0.88
CA ALA A 27 5.33 -3.29 -2.26
C ALA A 27 4.50 -2.05 -2.66
N ILE A 28 3.55 -1.61 -1.81
CA ILE A 28 2.77 -0.38 -2.05
C ILE A 28 3.68 0.85 -2.12
N ARG A 29 4.69 0.96 -1.24
CA ARG A 29 5.63 2.09 -1.24
C ARG A 29 6.50 2.11 -2.50
N THR A 30 6.92 0.95 -3.01
CA THR A 30 7.68 0.86 -4.25
C THR A 30 6.87 1.37 -5.43
N SER A 31 5.63 0.88 -5.63
CA SER A 31 4.77 1.38 -6.71
C SER A 31 4.46 2.88 -6.57
N LEU A 32 4.24 3.38 -5.34
CA LEU A 32 4.08 4.82 -5.09
C LEU A 32 5.34 5.62 -5.46
N LYS A 33 6.53 5.08 -5.20
CA LYS A 33 7.80 5.71 -5.59
C LYS A 33 7.89 5.81 -7.11
N THR A 34 7.59 4.74 -7.83
CA THR A 34 7.61 4.70 -9.30
C THR A 34 6.71 5.78 -9.90
N ILE A 35 5.47 5.92 -9.44
CA ILE A 35 4.55 6.95 -9.95
C ILE A 35 5.04 8.36 -9.63
N ARG A 36 5.66 8.58 -8.47
CA ARG A 36 6.18 9.90 -8.08
C ARG A 36 7.46 10.29 -8.81
N SER A 37 8.28 9.31 -9.21
CA SER A 37 9.51 9.54 -9.96
C SER A 37 9.32 9.52 -11.47
N ALA A 38 8.15 9.10 -11.95
CA ALA A 38 7.84 9.10 -13.37
C ALA A 38 7.75 10.55 -13.89
N SER A 39 8.57 10.87 -14.89
CA SER A 39 8.50 12.15 -15.62
C SER A 39 7.41 12.14 -16.70
N ASP A 40 7.10 10.96 -17.22
CA ASP A 40 6.12 10.76 -18.28
C ASP A 40 4.78 10.25 -17.74
N LYS A 41 3.69 10.84 -18.25
CA LYS A 41 2.32 10.56 -17.84
C LYS A 41 1.91 9.13 -18.22
N ASP A 42 2.33 8.65 -19.39
CA ASP A 42 1.94 7.32 -19.87
C ASP A 42 2.54 6.20 -19.01
N ALA A 43 3.79 6.40 -18.56
CA ALA A 43 4.43 5.49 -17.62
C ALA A 43 3.68 5.45 -16.27
N ALA A 44 3.24 6.61 -15.77
CA ALA A 44 2.47 6.70 -14.53
C ALA A 44 1.07 6.06 -14.65
N LEU A 45 0.40 6.23 -15.79
CA LEU A 45 -0.91 5.64 -16.06
C LEU A 45 -0.86 4.11 -16.15
N LYS A 46 0.23 3.53 -16.68
CA LYS A 46 0.41 2.08 -16.73
C LYS A 46 0.58 1.44 -15.35
N GLU A 47 1.25 2.09 -14.41
CA GLU A 47 1.45 1.58 -13.04
C GLU A 47 0.25 1.82 -12.10
N MET A 48 -0.65 2.75 -12.46
CA MET A 48 -1.79 3.15 -11.63
C MET A 48 -2.78 2.00 -11.33
N PRO A 49 -3.23 1.17 -12.30
CA PRO A 49 -4.12 0.03 -12.04
C PRO A 49 -3.52 -0.98 -11.06
N ARG A 50 -2.21 -1.23 -11.18
CA ARG A 50 -1.48 -2.15 -10.31
C ARG A 50 -1.49 -1.64 -8.87
N LEU A 51 -1.16 -0.37 -8.66
CA LEU A 51 -1.20 0.25 -7.33
C LEU A 51 -2.61 0.21 -6.74
N PHE A 52 -3.64 0.47 -7.53
CA PHE A 52 -5.03 0.49 -7.07
C PHE A 52 -5.48 -0.90 -6.62
N SER A 53 -5.16 -1.94 -7.41
CA SER A 53 -5.41 -3.33 -7.03
C SER A 53 -4.73 -3.71 -5.71
N MET A 54 -3.49 -3.27 -5.50
CA MET A 54 -2.76 -3.55 -4.25
C MET A 54 -3.38 -2.84 -3.04
N LEU A 55 -3.81 -1.59 -3.19
CA LEU A 55 -4.47 -0.83 -2.13
C LEU A 55 -5.81 -1.47 -1.73
N ASP A 56 -6.61 -1.87 -2.71
CA ASP A 56 -7.92 -2.50 -2.45
C ASP A 56 -7.79 -3.86 -1.80
N LYS A 57 -6.85 -4.70 -2.28
CA LYS A 57 -6.54 -5.99 -1.64
C LYS A 57 -6.03 -5.81 -0.21
N ALA A 58 -5.22 -4.77 0.04
CA ALA A 58 -4.74 -4.47 1.38
C ALA A 58 -5.87 -4.02 2.31
N ALA A 59 -6.78 -3.17 1.83
CA ALA A 59 -7.94 -2.70 2.59
C ALA A 59 -8.92 -3.84 2.90
N ALA A 60 -9.28 -4.65 1.90
CA ALA A 60 -10.20 -5.78 2.08
C ALA A 60 -9.67 -6.81 3.09
N LYS A 61 -8.34 -7.03 3.13
CA LYS A 61 -7.71 -7.98 4.06
C LYS A 61 -7.27 -7.33 5.39
N GLY A 62 -7.52 -6.04 5.61
CA GLY A 62 -7.08 -5.30 6.80
C GLY A 62 -5.56 -5.29 6.99
N ARG A 63 -4.79 -5.31 5.89
CA ARG A 63 -3.32 -5.45 5.91
C ARG A 63 -2.61 -4.10 5.93
N ALA A 64 -1.43 -4.08 6.53
CA ALA A 64 -0.54 -2.93 6.62
C ALA A 64 -1.15 -1.63 7.21
N GLY A 65 -2.33 -1.73 7.85
CA GLY A 65 -3.06 -0.58 8.40
C GLY A 65 -3.89 0.19 7.37
N PHE A 66 -4.27 -0.44 6.26
CA PHE A 66 -5.18 0.13 5.27
C PHE A 66 -6.63 -0.20 5.59
N SER A 67 -7.45 0.84 5.73
CA SER A 67 -8.91 0.80 5.68
C SER A 67 -9.41 1.23 4.30
N ALA A 68 -10.69 1.02 4.02
CA ALA A 68 -11.32 1.48 2.76
C ALA A 68 -11.08 2.99 2.53
N ASN A 69 -11.29 3.81 3.55
CA ASN A 69 -11.07 5.26 3.49
C ASN A 69 -9.61 5.61 3.24
N ARG A 70 -8.67 4.88 3.87
CA ARG A 70 -7.25 5.08 3.62
C ARG A 70 -6.87 4.72 2.19
N ALA A 71 -7.35 3.59 1.65
CA ALA A 71 -7.12 3.22 0.27
C ALA A 71 -7.66 4.29 -0.70
N ALA A 72 -8.91 4.74 -0.51
CA ALA A 72 -9.53 5.81 -1.31
C ALA A 72 -8.71 7.11 -1.27
N ASN A 73 -8.25 7.52 -0.09
CA ASN A 73 -7.41 8.71 0.08
C ASN A 73 -6.09 8.62 -0.71
N TYR A 74 -5.46 7.44 -0.74
CA TYR A 74 -4.24 7.24 -1.52
C TYR A 74 -4.53 7.24 -3.02
N LYS A 75 -5.62 6.62 -3.49
CA LYS A 75 -6.02 6.68 -4.91
C LYS A 75 -6.27 8.11 -5.37
N ALA A 76 -7.00 8.90 -4.58
CA ALA A 76 -7.27 10.30 -4.87
C ALA A 76 -5.98 11.14 -4.95
N LYS A 77 -5.02 10.91 -4.04
CA LYS A 77 -3.71 11.58 -4.08
C LYS A 77 -2.91 11.20 -5.32
N VAL A 78 -2.89 9.93 -5.70
CA VAL A 78 -2.19 9.45 -6.91
C VAL A 78 -2.80 10.07 -8.15
N ALA A 79 -4.14 10.08 -8.27
CA ALA A 79 -4.83 10.72 -9.38
C ALA A 79 -4.48 12.21 -9.52
N ARG A 80 -4.41 12.96 -8.41
CA ARG A 80 -3.97 14.37 -8.44
C ARG A 80 -2.54 14.53 -8.95
N VAL A 81 -1.62 13.65 -8.54
CA VAL A 81 -0.22 13.70 -9.02
C VAL A 81 -0.17 13.47 -10.52
N VAL A 82 -0.85 12.44 -11.03
CA VAL A 82 -0.87 12.13 -12.46
C VAL A 82 -1.52 13.25 -13.27
N ASN A 83 -2.61 13.84 -12.79
CA ASN A 83 -3.26 14.98 -13.45
C ASN A 83 -2.36 16.23 -13.43
N GLY A 84 -1.61 16.45 -12.34
CA GLY A 84 -0.64 17.56 -12.25
C GLY A 84 0.54 17.42 -13.21
N LEU A 85 0.95 16.18 -13.55
CA LEU A 85 1.95 15.95 -14.59
C LEU A 85 1.43 16.34 -15.98
N ALA A 86 0.12 16.20 -16.24
CA ALA A 86 -0.50 16.59 -17.50
C ALA A 86 -0.60 18.12 -17.68
N ALA A 87 -0.66 18.89 -16.58
CA ALA A 87 -0.76 20.35 -16.63
C ALA A 87 0.59 21.05 -16.79
N LYS A 88 1.70 20.30 -16.75
CA LYS A 88 3.07 20.80 -16.89
C LYS A 88 3.73 20.44 -18.22
N ALA A 89 3.03 19.67 -19.06
CA ALA A 89 3.43 19.32 -20.41
C ALA A 89 2.77 20.27 -21.42
#